data_AF-A0A958L9E6-F1
#
_entry.id   AF-A0A958L9E6-F1
#
_cell.length_a   1.000
_cell.length_b   1.000
_cell.length_c   1.000
_cell.angle_alpha   90.00
_cell.angle_beta   90.00
_cell.angle_gamma   90.00
#
_symmetry.space_group_name_H-M   'P 1'
#
loop_
_entity.id
_entity.type
_entity.pdbx_description
1 polymer ?
#
loop_
_entity_poly.entity_id
_entity_poly.type
_entity_poly.pdbx_seq_one_letter_code
_entity_poly.pdbx_strand_id
1 'polypeptide(L)'
;MDHLIGDVVKATRRGHHEGYHYIIVWNGFDEGDDFIGIMLTKNSTYVDNILMSKEHFVEGNVLTWNESQHFVNRLLMKFAAWGPFTKVGELTAVGVQFITENLQEIEPVPFEVYLAERKSA
;
A
#
# COMPACT_ATOMS: atom_id res chain seq x y z
N MET A 1 -6.12 -11.95 12.92
CA MET A 1 -6.69 -10.59 13.06
C MET A 1 -7.07 -10.21 11.66
N ASP A 2 -8.36 -10.08 11.40
CA ASP A 2 -8.85 -9.86 10.05
C ASP A 2 -8.61 -8.40 9.69
N HIS A 3 -7.77 -8.15 8.69
CA HIS A 3 -7.58 -6.80 8.16
C HIS A 3 -8.63 -6.53 7.09
N LEU A 4 -9.15 -5.31 7.07
CA LEU A 4 -10.19 -4.87 6.13
C LEU A 4 -9.59 -4.05 4.99
N ILE A 5 -10.32 -3.95 3.89
CA ILE A 5 -9.98 -3.04 2.79
C ILE A 5 -9.84 -1.62 3.35
N GLY A 6 -8.73 -0.96 3.03
CA GLY A 6 -8.41 0.37 3.53
C GLY A 6 -7.55 0.37 4.80
N ASP A 7 -7.32 -0.78 5.46
CA ASP A 7 -6.38 -0.86 6.57
C ASP A 7 -4.96 -0.53 6.09
N VAL A 8 -4.28 0.35 6.82
CA VAL A 8 -2.86 0.62 6.60
C VAL A 8 -2.05 -0.26 7.55
N VAL A 9 -1.25 -1.15 6.98
CA VAL A 9 -0.45 -2.12 7.71
C VAL A 9 1.04 -1.90 7.52
N LYS A 10 1.80 -2.36 8.52
CA LYS A 10 3.25 -2.42 8.54
C LYS A 10 3.69 -3.87 8.69
N ALA A 11 4.53 -4.35 7.77
CA ALA A 11 5.20 -5.63 7.87
C ALA A 11 6.27 -5.63 8.98
N THR A 12 6.54 -6.80 9.56
CA THR A 12 7.65 -6.97 10.52
C THR A 12 9.00 -6.99 9.79
N ARG A 13 9.06 -7.64 8.62
CA ARG A 13 10.24 -7.62 7.76
C ARG A 13 10.23 -6.40 6.86
N ARG A 14 11.24 -5.55 7.04
CA ARG A 14 11.35 -4.20 6.44
C ARG A 14 12.49 -4.09 5.44
N GLY A 15 12.95 -5.19 4.85
CA GLY A 15 13.96 -5.17 3.79
C GLY A 15 13.47 -4.47 2.52
N HIS A 16 14.40 -4.01 1.69
CA HIS A 16 14.10 -3.30 0.43
C HIS A 16 13.25 -4.13 -0.55
N HIS A 17 13.38 -5.45 -0.52
CA HIS A 17 12.61 -6.41 -1.33
C HIS A 17 11.45 -7.04 -0.55
N GLU A 18 11.11 -6.49 0.61
CA GLU A 18 10.07 -6.97 1.53
C GLU A 18 9.09 -5.81 1.84
N GLY A 19 8.41 -5.84 2.98
CA GLY A 19 7.44 -4.82 3.39
C GLY A 19 8.04 -3.54 4.00
N TYR A 20 9.08 -2.96 3.39
CA TYR A 20 9.69 -1.70 3.85
C TYR A 20 8.70 -0.54 3.87
N HIS A 21 7.81 -0.47 2.89
CA HIS A 21 6.79 0.58 2.78
C HIS A 21 5.54 0.23 3.61
N TYR A 22 4.76 1.24 3.97
CA TYR A 22 3.41 1.00 4.46
C TYR A 22 2.52 0.48 3.33
N ILE A 23 1.57 -0.36 3.68
CA ILE A 23 0.73 -1.07 2.71
C ILE A 23 -0.72 -0.81 3.07
N ILE A 24 -1.52 -0.38 2.10
CA ILE A 24 -2.97 -0.38 2.21
C ILE A 24 -3.46 -1.77 1.80
N VAL A 25 -4.22 -2.44 2.66
CA VAL A 25 -4.91 -3.69 2.32
C VAL A 25 -6.03 -3.37 1.32
N TRP A 26 -6.05 -4.07 0.19
CA TRP A 26 -6.98 -3.78 -0.91
C TRP A 26 -7.83 -4.97 -1.31
N ASN A 27 -7.27 -6.18 -1.22
CA ASN A 27 -8.04 -7.42 -1.21
C ASN A 27 -7.58 -8.25 0.00
N GLY A 28 -8.50 -8.98 0.61
CA GLY A 28 -8.28 -9.71 1.85
C GLY A 28 -7.17 -10.76 1.77
N PHE A 29 -6.86 -11.34 2.92
CA PHE A 29 -5.91 -12.43 3.05
C PHE A 29 -6.50 -13.73 2.46
N ASP A 30 -5.71 -14.46 1.68
CA ASP A 30 -6.06 -15.80 1.21
C ASP A 30 -5.69 -16.88 2.24
N GLU A 31 -5.91 -18.16 1.91
CA GLU A 31 -5.59 -19.30 2.80
C GLU A 31 -4.10 -19.39 3.20
N GLY A 32 -3.21 -18.67 2.48
CA GLY A 32 -1.78 -18.60 2.75
C GLY A 32 -1.35 -17.37 3.56
N ASP A 33 -2.30 -16.53 3.99
CA ASP A 33 -2.05 -15.19 4.54
C ASP A 33 -1.35 -14.22 3.55
N ASP A 34 -1.36 -14.54 2.25
CA ASP A 34 -0.96 -13.60 1.21
C ASP A 34 -2.15 -12.66 0.94
N PHE A 35 -1.87 -11.40 0.57
CA PHE A 35 -2.93 -10.44 0.29
C PHE A 35 -2.54 -9.47 -0.83
N ILE A 36 -3.54 -8.77 -1.37
CA ILE A 36 -3.30 -7.71 -2.35
C ILE A 36 -3.30 -6.38 -1.63
N GLY A 37 -2.23 -5.62 -1.82
CA GLY A 37 -2.10 -4.32 -1.21
C GLY A 37 -1.50 -3.27 -2.14
N ILE A 38 -1.73 -2.01 -1.76
CA ILE A 38 -1.23 -0.84 -2.45
C ILE A 38 -0.11 -0.23 -1.62
N MET A 39 1.02 0.07 -2.27
CA MET A 39 2.18 0.61 -1.57
C MET A 39 2.05 2.12 -1.36
N LEU A 40 2.31 2.58 -0.15
CA LEU A 40 2.48 3.99 0.17
C LEU A 40 3.95 4.41 0.07
N THR A 41 4.20 5.54 -0.59
CA THR A 41 5.54 6.06 -0.83
C THR A 41 5.60 7.57 -0.69
N LYS A 42 6.77 8.05 -0.25
CA LYS A 42 7.10 9.49 -0.26
C LYS A 42 7.78 9.92 -1.57
N ASN A 43 8.07 8.96 -2.45
CA ASN A 43 8.78 9.22 -3.69
C ASN A 43 7.83 9.83 -4.72
N SER A 44 8.02 11.12 -5.02
CA SER A 44 7.30 11.86 -6.05
C SER A 44 8.01 11.89 -7.41
N THR A 45 9.15 11.21 -7.56
CA THR A 45 9.91 11.18 -8.82
C THR A 45 9.16 10.46 -9.93
N TYR A 46 8.31 9.48 -9.58
CA TYR A 46 7.51 8.73 -10.53
C TYR A 46 6.15 9.39 -10.73
N VAL A 47 5.89 9.83 -11.96
CA VAL A 47 4.69 10.62 -12.34
C VAL A 47 3.37 9.87 -12.16
N ASP A 48 3.42 8.55 -12.12
CA ASP A 48 2.27 7.67 -11.92
C ASP A 48 1.99 7.37 -10.44
N ASN A 49 2.83 7.83 -9.50
CA ASN A 49 2.49 7.80 -8.09
C ASN A 49 1.48 8.90 -7.80
N ILE A 50 0.34 8.55 -7.19
CA ILE A 50 -0.79 9.47 -7.04
C ILE A 50 -0.82 10.02 -5.62
N LEU A 51 -0.69 11.35 -5.52
CA LEU A 51 -0.67 12.06 -4.25
C LEU A 51 -1.98 11.89 -3.49
N MET A 52 -1.88 11.55 -2.21
CA MET A 52 -3.00 11.46 -1.29
C MET A 52 -3.01 12.65 -0.32
N SER A 53 -4.22 13.09 0.05
CA SER A 53 -4.43 14.16 1.01
C SER A 53 -4.66 13.60 2.42
N LYS A 54 -4.63 14.48 3.42
CA LYS A 54 -4.92 14.11 4.81
C LYS A 54 -6.34 13.56 5.01
N GLU A 55 -7.30 14.02 4.21
CA GLU A 55 -8.71 13.65 4.34
C GLU A 55 -8.97 12.21 3.90
N HIS A 56 -8.01 11.61 3.19
CA HIS A 56 -8.08 10.23 2.75
C HIS A 56 -7.78 9.22 3.86
N PHE A 57 -7.26 9.64 5.01
CA PHE A 57 -6.99 8.71 6.11
C PHE A 57 -7.58 9.18 7.43
N VAL A 58 -7.93 8.20 8.26
CA VAL A 58 -8.47 8.42 9.61
C VAL A 58 -7.43 9.11 10.49
N GLU A 59 -7.89 10.01 11.37
CA GLU A 59 -7.01 10.69 12.32
C GLU A 59 -6.38 9.69 13.32
N GLY A 60 -5.14 9.95 13.75
CA GLY A 60 -4.43 9.08 14.70
C GLY A 60 -3.62 7.94 14.06
N ASN A 61 -3.57 7.86 12.73
CA ASN A 61 -2.70 6.94 12.01
C ASN A 61 -1.20 7.28 12.23
N VAL A 62 -0.33 6.26 12.15
CA VAL A 62 1.14 6.41 12.27
C VAL A 62 1.77 7.20 11.11
N LEU A 63 1.03 7.42 10.02
CA LEU A 63 1.50 8.22 8.89
C LEU A 63 1.64 9.69 9.32
N THR A 64 2.87 10.18 9.28
CA THR A 64 3.21 11.57 9.54
C THR A 64 2.70 12.46 8.40
N TRP A 65 1.62 13.22 8.67
CA TRP A 65 0.90 14.04 7.70
C TRP A 65 1.66 15.21 7.08
N ASN A 66 2.78 15.59 7.69
CA ASN A 66 3.71 16.58 7.16
C ASN A 66 4.54 16.05 5.98
N GLU A 67 4.29 14.81 5.53
CA GLU A 67 4.98 14.17 4.42
C GLU A 67 3.99 13.79 3.33
N SER A 68 4.25 14.25 2.10
CA SER A 68 3.44 13.91 0.91
C SER A 68 3.41 12.39 0.70
N GLN A 69 2.29 11.76 1.07
CA GLN A 69 2.06 10.34 0.82
C GLN A 69 1.45 10.17 -0.56
N HIS A 70 2.08 9.34 -1.38
CA HIS A 70 1.53 8.90 -2.65
C HIS A 70 1.19 7.42 -2.53
N PHE A 71 0.10 7.00 -3.17
CA PHE A 71 -0.08 5.58 -3.46
C PHE A 71 0.57 5.25 -4.81
N VAL A 72 1.24 4.11 -4.87
CA VAL A 72 1.69 3.57 -6.16
C VAL A 72 0.47 3.09 -6.91
N ASN A 73 0.27 3.58 -8.14
CA ASN A 73 -0.90 3.29 -8.97
C ASN A 73 -0.89 1.86 -9.54
N ARG A 74 -0.84 0.87 -8.65
CA ARG A 74 -0.75 -0.56 -8.99
C ARG A 74 -1.12 -1.45 -7.80
N LEU A 75 -1.75 -2.58 -8.11
CA LEU A 75 -1.95 -3.66 -7.15
C LEU A 75 -0.73 -4.56 -7.04
N LEU A 76 -0.32 -4.84 -5.79
CA LEU A 76 0.86 -5.64 -5.51
C LEU A 76 0.49 -6.81 -4.61
N MET A 77 0.94 -8.02 -4.98
CA MET A 77 0.89 -9.18 -4.10
C MET A 77 1.85 -8.98 -2.92
N LYS A 78 1.35 -9.25 -1.71
CA LYS A 78 2.07 -9.08 -0.44
C LYS A 78 2.14 -10.43 0.25
N PHE A 79 3.35 -10.97 0.34
CA PHE A 79 3.55 -12.32 0.84
C PHE A 79 3.51 -12.37 2.38
N ALA A 80 2.84 -13.38 2.92
CA ALA A 80 2.72 -13.68 4.34
C ALA A 80 4.08 -13.72 5.06
N ALA A 81 5.10 -14.21 4.35
CA ALA A 81 6.48 -14.31 4.83
C ALA A 81 7.12 -12.95 5.22
N TRP A 82 6.55 -11.82 4.77
CA TRP A 82 7.00 -10.48 5.19
C TRP A 82 6.40 -10.05 6.53
N GLY A 83 5.30 -10.70 6.92
CA GLY A 83 4.60 -10.47 8.16
C GLY A 83 5.37 -10.94 9.40
N PRO A 84 4.73 -10.90 10.59
CA PRO A 84 3.35 -10.48 10.82
C PRO A 84 3.08 -9.03 10.39
N PHE A 85 1.84 -8.72 10.02
CA PHE A 85 1.41 -7.38 9.64
C PHE A 85 0.62 -6.72 10.78
N THR A 86 1.09 -5.55 11.21
CA THR A 86 0.44 -4.75 12.25
C THR A 86 -0.36 -3.63 11.62
N LYS A 87 -1.64 -3.48 11.97
CA LYS A 87 -2.44 -2.30 11.60
C LYS A 87 -1.87 -1.06 12.30
N VAL A 88 -1.55 -0.05 11.51
CA VAL A 88 -0.96 1.23 11.95
C VAL A 88 -1.78 2.43 11.48
N GLY A 89 -2.85 2.18 10.74
CA GLY A 89 -3.84 3.18 10.39
C GLY A 89 -4.93 2.63 9.50
N GLU A 90 -5.75 3.51 8.95
CA GLU A 90 -6.88 3.19 8.09
C GLU A 90 -7.24 4.36 7.17
N LEU A 91 -7.70 4.06 5.96
CA LEU A 91 -8.31 5.03 5.05
C LEU A 91 -9.71 5.44 5.51
N THR A 92 -10.10 6.67 5.21
CA THR A 92 -11.52 7.05 5.27
C THR A 92 -12.27 6.45 4.09
N ALA A 93 -13.60 6.46 4.12
CA ALA A 93 -14.42 6.10 2.96
C ALA A 93 -14.07 6.95 1.73
N VAL A 94 -13.77 8.24 1.94
CA VAL A 94 -13.30 9.16 0.89
C VAL A 94 -11.95 8.70 0.33
N GLY A 95 -11.02 8.26 1.19
CA GLY A 95 -9.74 7.73 0.75
C GLY A 95 -9.84 6.44 -0.06
N VAL A 96 -10.70 5.51 0.35
CA VAL A 96 -10.98 4.29 -0.41
C VAL A 96 -11.58 4.63 -1.77
N GLN A 97 -12.56 5.54 -1.80
CA GLN A 97 -13.16 6.00 -3.05
C GLN A 97 -12.12 6.67 -3.97
N PHE A 98 -11.29 7.56 -3.42
CA PHE A 98 -10.23 8.24 -4.17
C PHE A 98 -9.29 7.25 -4.85
N ILE A 99 -8.83 6.22 -4.14
CA ILE A 99 -7.99 5.18 -4.76
C ILE A 99 -8.79 4.42 -5.82
N THR A 100 -10.03 4.04 -5.55
CA THR A 100 -10.87 3.28 -6.49
C THR A 100 -11.04 4.03 -7.83
N GLU A 101 -11.21 5.34 -7.79
CA GLU A 101 -11.41 6.18 -8.98
C GLU A 101 -10.11 6.45 -9.75
N ASN A 102 -8.95 6.34 -9.10
CA ASN A 102 -7.65 6.72 -9.66
C ASN A 102 -6.73 5.52 -9.95
N LEU A 103 -7.03 4.34 -9.40
CA LEU A 103 -6.28 3.12 -9.63
C LEU A 103 -6.51 2.61 -11.06
N GLN A 104 -5.45 2.65 -11.87
CA GLN A 104 -5.51 2.25 -13.29
C GLN A 104 -4.96 0.84 -13.51
N GLU A 105 -3.89 0.46 -12.80
CA GLU A 105 -3.27 -0.85 -12.95
C GLU A 105 -3.84 -1.87 -11.96
N ILE A 106 -4.99 -2.42 -12.34
CA ILE A 106 -5.80 -3.31 -11.51
C ILE A 106 -5.36 -4.78 -11.54
N GLU A 107 -4.43 -5.16 -12.41
CA GLU A 107 -3.89 -6.52 -12.42
C GLU A 107 -2.80 -6.65 -11.35
N PRO A 108 -2.96 -7.51 -10.33
CA PRO A 108 -1.97 -7.65 -9.27
C PRO A 108 -0.68 -8.28 -9.79
N VAL A 109 0.47 -7.71 -9.41
CA VAL A 109 1.79 -8.29 -9.72
C VAL A 109 2.61 -8.55 -8.46
N PRO A 110 3.53 -9.54 -8.48
CA PRO A 110 4.52 -9.69 -7.42
C PRO A 110 5.38 -8.42 -7.27
N PHE A 111 5.72 -8.05 -6.04
CA PHE A 111 6.53 -6.85 -5.78
C PHE A 111 7.90 -6.89 -6.48
N GLU A 112 8.49 -8.07 -6.64
CA GLU A 112 9.76 -8.22 -7.36
C GLU A 112 9.65 -7.87 -8.84
N VAL A 113 8.51 -8.19 -9.48
CA VAL A 113 8.23 -7.82 -10.88
C VAL A 113 8.14 -6.30 -10.98
N TYR A 114 7.39 -5.66 -10.08
CA TYR A 114 7.31 -4.20 -9.99
C TYR A 114 8.70 -3.54 -9.82
N LEU A 115 9.54 -4.08 -8.94
CA LEU A 115 10.90 -3.56 -8.73
C LEU A 115 11.78 -3.69 -9.99
N ALA A 116 11.64 -4.77 -10.76
CA ALA A 116 12.38 -4.96 -12.00
C ALA A 116 11.99 -3.91 -13.05
N GLU A 117 10.69 -3.65 -13.23
CA GLU A 117 10.18 -2.66 -14.17
C GLU A 117 10.63 -1.23 -13.83
N ARG A 118 10.66 -0.88 -12.54
CA ARG A 118 11.09 0.44 -12.06
C ARG A 118 12.59 0.70 -12.16
N LYS A 119 13.42 -0.35 -12.25
CA LYS A 119 14.87 -0.23 -12.51
C LYS A 119 15.19 -0.02 -13.99
N SER A 120 14.24 -0.34 -14.87
CA SER A 120 14.37 -0.22 -16.33
C SER A 120 13.79 1.08 -16.90
N ALA A 121 13.16 1.91 -16.05
CA ALA A 121 12.62 3.23 -16.38
C ALA A 121 13.56 4.34 -15.89
#